data_AF-L0JSN4-F1
#
_entry.id   AF-L0JSN4-F1
#
_cell.length_a   1.000
_cell.length_b   1.000
_cell.length_c   1.000
_cell.angle_alpha   90.00
_cell.angle_beta   90.00
_cell.angle_gamma   90.00
#
_symmetry.space_group_name_H-M   'P 1'
#
loop_
_entity.id
_entity.type
_entity.pdbx_description
1 polymer ?
#
loop_
_entity_poly.entity_id
_entity_poly.type
_entity_poly.pdbx_seq_one_letter_code
_entity_poly.pdbx_strand_id
1 'polypeptide(L)'
;MNRRSLLRSALVGSVAALSGCSSLSRDSPQTASTTSNPPPDTPQPEIEWREELITDDQYRLTITVQLDQADEVVVETVGGGTITTLTTNGEHIVAGSETNHGPLTLGTSVNAILPDTPVDRMIGTYSVGSQIQPTIPLHLNGLTGGTHPPQDVQGAHSRTYTQTVGNQTTRLSLTVPKALYQYYQRRMRVGDYGAYVSDTNDDEYITRLAEQFKTFRDRNNLSDREMIDHVTGFVQQLQYTRDEPATGYNEYPKFPTETLVDQGGDCEDTCILLSSILERTASGPTGV
;
A
#
# COMPACT_ATOMS: atom_id res chain seq x y z
N MET A 1 -35.37 -20.92 54.95
CA MET A 1 -34.05 -21.37 55.49
C MET A 1 -33.31 -22.06 54.35
N ASN A 2 -32.08 -21.72 53.95
CA ASN A 2 -30.82 -21.43 54.66
C ASN A 2 -30.08 -22.69 55.16
N ARG A 3 -29.07 -23.14 54.39
CA ARG A 3 -27.70 -23.40 54.86
C ARG A 3 -26.72 -23.58 53.69
N ARG A 4 -25.48 -23.12 53.88
CA ARG A 4 -24.30 -23.42 53.03
C ARG A 4 -23.46 -24.50 53.72
N SER A 5 -22.69 -25.29 52.95
CA SER A 5 -21.38 -25.81 53.39
C SER A 5 -20.52 -26.16 52.16
N LEU A 6 -19.23 -26.43 52.40
CA LEU A 6 -18.17 -26.65 51.43
C LEU A 6 -17.45 -27.99 51.67
N LEU A 7 -16.47 -28.30 50.79
CA LEU A 7 -15.44 -29.34 50.92
C LEU A 7 -15.92 -30.80 50.74
N ARG A 8 -15.06 -31.77 50.42
CA ARG A 8 -13.88 -31.93 49.53
C ARG A 8 -13.38 -33.36 49.80
N SER A 9 -12.70 -34.01 48.84
CA SER A 9 -11.94 -35.27 49.05
C SER A 9 -12.79 -36.54 49.32
N ALA A 10 -12.37 -37.77 48.99
CA ALA A 10 -11.31 -38.26 48.08
C ALA A 10 -11.47 -39.80 47.89
N LEU A 11 -10.40 -40.45 47.38
CA LEU A 11 -10.05 -41.88 47.38
C LEU A 11 -10.46 -42.76 46.19
N VAL A 12 -9.39 -43.37 45.60
CA VAL A 12 -9.26 -44.77 45.12
C VAL A 12 -10.15 -45.23 43.95
N GLY A 13 -9.65 -45.90 42.89
CA GLY A 13 -8.27 -46.29 42.54
C GLY A 13 -8.10 -47.80 42.30
N SER A 14 -7.69 -48.17 41.09
CA SER A 14 -7.32 -49.55 40.70
C SER A 14 -6.23 -49.51 39.62
N VAL A 15 -5.28 -50.45 39.67
CA VAL A 15 -4.18 -50.58 38.69
C VAL A 15 -4.02 -52.04 38.25
N ALA A 16 -4.21 -52.29 36.96
CA ALA A 16 -3.68 -53.43 36.20
C ALA A 16 -3.74 -53.02 34.71
N ALA A 17 -2.65 -52.61 34.07
CA ALA A 17 -1.45 -53.38 33.69
C ALA A 17 -1.69 -54.31 32.48
N LEU A 18 -1.41 -53.78 31.28
CA LEU A 18 -1.02 -54.55 30.10
C LEU A 18 0.12 -53.83 29.36
N SER A 19 0.94 -54.59 28.64
CA SER A 19 2.32 -54.23 28.29
C SER A 19 2.49 -53.27 27.12
N GLY A 20 3.43 -52.33 27.28
CA GLY A 20 4.44 -52.01 26.26
C GLY A 20 4.01 -51.24 25.00
N CYS A 21 4.20 -49.91 25.03
CA CYS A 21 4.49 -49.13 23.83
C CYS A 21 5.87 -48.48 23.96
N SER A 22 6.84 -48.97 23.18
CA SER A 22 8.18 -48.39 23.08
C SER A 22 8.17 -47.10 22.28
N SER A 23 8.90 -46.08 22.73
CA SER A 23 9.09 -44.84 21.98
C SER A 23 10.18 -44.97 20.91
N LEU A 24 9.87 -44.60 19.66
CA LEU A 24 10.67 -43.79 18.70
C LEU A 24 10.41 -44.18 17.24
N SER A 25 10.32 -43.16 16.36
CA SER A 25 10.61 -43.22 14.90
C SER A 25 9.70 -44.12 14.03
N ARG A 26 9.36 -43.84 12.75
CA ARG A 26 9.59 -42.76 11.75
C ARG A 26 8.36 -42.82 10.80
N ASP A 27 7.93 -41.84 10.01
CA ASP A 27 8.14 -40.38 9.88
C ASP A 27 6.75 -39.82 9.40
N SER A 28 6.44 -38.69 8.75
CA SER A 28 7.16 -37.70 7.92
C SER A 28 6.47 -36.30 8.04
N PRO A 29 6.75 -35.29 7.20
CA PRO A 29 7.55 -34.16 7.64
C PRO A 29 6.72 -32.91 8.01
N GLN A 30 6.92 -32.41 9.23
CA GLN A 30 6.74 -30.98 9.51
C GLN A 30 8.07 -30.27 9.22
N THR A 31 8.09 -29.40 8.21
CA THR A 31 9.23 -28.52 7.96
C THR A 31 9.33 -27.53 9.12
N ALA A 32 10.33 -27.71 9.98
CA ALA A 32 10.60 -26.73 11.02
C ALA A 32 11.02 -25.40 10.37
N SER A 33 10.34 -24.31 10.75
CA SER A 33 10.79 -22.96 10.43
C SER A 33 12.05 -22.66 11.24
N THR A 34 13.19 -23.15 10.75
CA THR A 34 14.50 -22.76 11.27
C THR A 34 14.62 -21.27 11.12
N THR A 35 14.62 -20.55 12.24
CA THR A 35 15.06 -19.15 12.29
C THR A 35 16.56 -19.14 12.05
N SER A 36 16.95 -19.24 10.78
CA SER A 36 18.25 -18.74 10.36
C SER A 36 18.25 -17.25 10.69
N ASN A 37 18.99 -16.88 11.73
CA ASN A 37 19.50 -15.52 11.82
C ASN A 37 20.12 -15.19 10.45
N PRO A 38 19.98 -13.96 9.94
CA PRO A 38 20.76 -13.55 8.79
C PRO A 38 22.24 -13.83 9.09
N PRO A 39 23.05 -14.21 8.07
CA PRO A 39 24.50 -14.27 8.27
C PRO A 39 24.97 -12.91 8.83
N PRO A 40 25.98 -12.89 9.71
CA PRO A 40 26.51 -11.63 10.22
C PRO A 40 26.91 -10.76 9.04
N ASP A 41 26.54 -9.47 9.06
CA ASP A 41 26.64 -8.59 7.90
C ASP A 41 28.04 -8.65 7.28
N THR A 42 28.13 -9.28 6.10
CA THR A 42 29.32 -9.15 5.24
C THR A 42 29.42 -7.66 4.90
N PRO A 43 30.56 -6.99 5.21
CA PRO A 43 30.71 -5.58 4.90
C PRO A 43 30.42 -5.32 3.42
N GLN A 44 29.43 -4.46 3.14
CA GLN A 44 28.99 -4.14 1.79
C GLN A 44 29.57 -2.78 1.37
N PRO A 45 29.83 -2.57 0.07
CA PRO A 45 30.42 -1.32 -0.38
C PRO A 45 29.58 -0.09 0.01
N GLU A 46 30.13 0.77 0.86
CA GLU A 46 29.49 2.06 1.20
C GLU A 46 29.72 3.06 0.06
N ILE A 47 28.66 3.77 -0.35
CA ILE A 47 28.72 4.80 -1.39
C ILE A 47 28.03 6.10 -0.99
N GLU A 48 28.63 7.24 -1.34
CA GLU A 48 28.05 8.60 -1.25
C GLU A 48 28.11 9.25 -2.63
N TRP A 49 27.03 9.91 -3.05
CA TRP A 49 26.95 10.62 -4.33
C TRP A 49 27.00 12.14 -4.14
N ARG A 50 27.71 12.84 -5.03
CA ARG A 50 27.81 14.31 -5.07
C ARG A 50 27.64 14.80 -6.51
N GLU A 51 26.68 15.68 -6.73
CA GLU A 51 26.51 16.37 -8.01
C GLU A 51 27.04 17.81 -7.95
N GLU A 52 27.49 18.33 -9.10
CA GLU A 52 27.81 19.74 -9.32
C GLU A 52 27.23 20.15 -10.68
N LEU A 53 26.44 21.22 -10.72
CA LEU A 53 25.94 21.81 -11.96
C LEU A 53 27.09 22.52 -12.68
N ILE A 54 27.37 22.13 -13.93
CA ILE A 54 28.40 22.74 -14.77
C ILE A 54 27.81 23.96 -15.51
N THR A 55 26.79 23.72 -16.35
CA THR A 55 26.10 24.73 -17.16
C THR A 55 24.73 24.22 -17.59
N ASP A 56 23.71 25.09 -17.56
CA ASP A 56 22.33 24.83 -18.01
C ASP A 56 21.70 23.54 -17.45
N ASP A 57 21.75 22.42 -18.17
CA ASP A 57 21.24 21.11 -17.77
C ASP A 57 22.33 20.04 -17.55
N GLN A 58 23.62 20.42 -17.65
CA GLN A 58 24.77 19.52 -17.59
C GLN A 58 25.42 19.45 -16.21
N TYR A 59 25.61 18.24 -15.71
CA TYR A 59 26.12 17.97 -14.35
C TYR A 59 27.38 17.11 -14.38
N ARG A 60 28.28 17.43 -13.45
CA ARG A 60 29.30 16.53 -12.92
C ARG A 60 28.64 15.60 -11.91
N LEU A 61 28.95 14.30 -11.98
CA LEU A 61 28.59 13.32 -10.96
C LEU A 61 29.85 12.66 -10.41
N THR A 62 29.98 12.72 -9.09
CA THR A 62 31.07 12.14 -8.31
C THR A 62 30.50 11.12 -7.34
N ILE A 63 31.20 10.01 -7.15
CA ILE A 63 30.88 8.96 -6.17
C ILE A 63 32.08 8.73 -5.25
N THR A 64 31.86 8.76 -3.95
CA THR A 64 32.80 8.23 -2.96
C THR A 64 32.44 6.78 -2.71
N VAL A 65 33.40 5.86 -2.80
CA VAL A 65 33.20 4.42 -2.56
C VAL A 65 34.21 3.88 -1.53
N GLN A 66 33.74 3.02 -0.64
CA GLN A 66 34.58 2.04 0.07
C GLN A 66 34.16 0.65 -0.44
N LEU A 67 35.07 -0.16 -0.98
CA LEU A 67 34.71 -1.46 -1.57
C LEU A 67 34.62 -2.61 -0.54
N ASP A 68 35.25 -2.46 0.62
CA ASP A 68 35.41 -3.46 1.68
C ASP A 68 35.88 -4.86 1.23
N GLN A 69 34.96 -5.72 0.75
CA GLN A 69 35.25 -7.07 0.25
C GLN A 69 34.84 -7.28 -1.22
N ALA A 70 34.37 -6.24 -1.91
CA ALA A 70 34.13 -6.26 -3.35
C ALA A 70 35.41 -6.04 -4.15
N ASP A 71 35.59 -6.76 -5.25
CA ASP A 71 36.66 -6.50 -6.22
C ASP A 71 36.38 -5.22 -7.04
N GLU A 72 35.11 -4.96 -7.37
CA GLU A 72 34.69 -3.78 -8.16
C GLU A 72 33.24 -3.35 -7.93
N VAL A 73 32.94 -2.09 -8.28
CA VAL A 73 31.58 -1.55 -8.43
C VAL A 73 31.44 -0.98 -9.84
N VAL A 74 30.49 -1.52 -10.61
CA VAL A 74 30.13 -1.03 -11.96
C VAL A 74 29.14 0.13 -11.81
N VAL A 75 29.39 1.22 -12.52
CA VAL A 75 28.50 2.39 -12.58
C VAL A 75 27.90 2.49 -13.97
N GLU A 76 26.57 2.53 -14.07
CA GLU A 76 25.84 2.55 -15.35
C GLU A 76 24.71 3.58 -15.38
N THR A 77 24.32 4.02 -16.58
CA THR A 77 23.09 4.78 -16.81
C THR A 77 21.92 3.84 -17.09
N VAL A 78 20.76 4.11 -16.50
CA VAL A 78 19.53 3.33 -16.73
C VAL A 78 19.14 3.41 -18.21
N GLY A 79 19.37 2.32 -18.95
CA GLY A 79 19.09 2.22 -20.39
C GLY A 79 20.16 2.78 -21.33
N GLY A 80 21.23 3.38 -20.82
CA GLY A 80 22.39 3.83 -21.62
C GLY A 80 23.66 2.98 -21.43
N GLY A 81 23.74 2.18 -20.37
CA GLY A 81 24.83 1.23 -20.12
C GLY A 81 25.97 1.80 -19.27
N THR A 82 27.06 1.03 -19.17
CA THR A 82 28.19 1.30 -18.26
C THR A 82 28.88 2.64 -18.55
N ILE A 83 28.94 3.48 -17.52
CA ILE A 83 29.73 4.72 -17.46
C ILE A 83 31.21 4.38 -17.17
N THR A 84 31.45 3.58 -16.13
CA THR A 84 32.79 3.18 -15.68
C THR A 84 32.72 2.01 -14.68
N THR A 85 33.87 1.42 -14.35
CA THR A 85 34.03 0.41 -13.30
C THR A 85 35.05 0.88 -12.27
N LEU A 86 34.70 0.79 -10.99
CA LEU A 86 35.48 1.31 -9.86
C LEU A 86 36.13 0.17 -9.09
N THR A 87 37.47 0.11 -9.11
CA THR A 87 38.30 -0.95 -8.51
C THR A 87 39.17 -0.47 -7.35
N THR A 88 38.91 0.75 -6.83
CA THR A 88 39.65 1.36 -5.71
C THR A 88 38.74 2.23 -4.84
N ASN A 89 38.99 2.24 -3.53
CA ASN A 89 38.30 3.12 -2.59
C ASN A 89 38.69 4.59 -2.80
N GLY A 90 37.78 5.52 -2.52
CA GLY A 90 37.99 6.96 -2.63
C GLY A 90 36.91 7.67 -3.41
N GLU A 91 37.17 8.94 -3.75
CA GLU A 91 36.27 9.81 -4.51
C GLU A 91 36.61 9.74 -6.00
N HIS A 92 35.62 9.39 -6.83
CA HIS A 92 35.74 9.20 -8.29
C HIS A 92 34.75 10.07 -9.04
N ILE A 93 35.24 10.85 -10.00
CA ILE A 93 34.38 11.60 -10.93
C ILE A 93 33.99 10.64 -12.05
N VAL A 94 32.73 10.19 -12.05
CA VAL A 94 32.24 9.19 -13.03
C VAL A 94 31.70 9.86 -14.29
N ALA A 95 31.10 11.05 -14.16
CA ALA A 95 30.60 11.83 -15.27
C ALA A 95 30.93 13.32 -15.10
N GLY A 96 31.20 14.00 -16.20
CA GLY A 96 31.65 15.39 -16.24
C GLY A 96 32.43 15.71 -17.52
N SER A 97 32.82 16.96 -17.70
CA SER A 97 33.54 17.48 -18.87
C SER A 97 34.90 16.83 -19.16
N GLU A 98 35.43 16.09 -18.19
CA GLU A 98 36.77 15.51 -18.18
C GLU A 98 36.75 13.97 -18.09
N THR A 99 35.56 13.34 -18.14
CA THR A 99 35.41 11.89 -18.21
C THR A 99 35.09 11.43 -19.63
N ASN A 100 35.36 10.16 -19.95
CA ASN A 100 35.07 9.59 -21.28
C ASN A 100 33.56 9.55 -21.61
N HIS A 101 32.69 9.59 -20.60
CA HIS A 101 31.24 9.64 -20.76
C HIS A 101 30.74 11.05 -21.09
N GLY A 102 31.47 12.09 -20.66
CA GLY A 102 30.95 13.46 -20.63
C GLY A 102 29.99 13.70 -19.45
N PRO A 103 29.45 14.92 -19.32
CA PRO A 103 28.49 15.28 -18.27
C PRO A 103 27.13 14.58 -18.45
N LEU A 104 26.37 14.48 -17.37
CA LEU A 104 25.00 13.94 -17.38
C LEU A 104 23.98 15.07 -17.52
N THR A 105 22.82 14.79 -18.12
CA THR A 105 21.70 15.73 -18.17
C THR A 105 20.74 15.56 -17.00
N LEU A 106 20.03 16.63 -16.65
CA LEU A 106 18.95 16.65 -15.65
C LEU A 106 18.00 15.45 -15.80
N GLY A 107 17.75 14.72 -14.70
CA GLY A 107 16.87 13.55 -14.68
C GLY A 107 17.52 12.23 -15.11
N THR A 108 18.78 12.23 -15.58
CA THR A 108 19.53 10.99 -15.83
C THR A 108 19.63 10.18 -14.54
N SER A 109 19.26 8.90 -14.58
CA SER A 109 19.40 7.99 -13.44
C SER A 109 20.58 7.05 -13.65
N VAL A 110 21.39 6.92 -12.61
CA VAL A 110 22.66 6.19 -12.57
C VAL A 110 22.60 5.14 -11.47
N ASN A 111 22.98 3.90 -11.76
CA ASN A 111 23.09 2.84 -10.77
C ASN A 111 24.55 2.59 -10.42
N ALA A 112 24.81 2.29 -9.14
CA ALA A 112 26.00 1.57 -8.71
C ALA A 112 25.61 0.10 -8.48
N ILE A 113 26.30 -0.81 -9.14
CA ILE A 113 26.05 -2.24 -9.16
C ILE A 113 27.30 -2.97 -8.70
N LEU A 114 27.14 -3.89 -7.75
CA LEU A 114 28.12 -4.90 -7.41
C LEU A 114 27.88 -6.11 -8.33
N PRO A 115 28.82 -6.48 -9.22
CA PRO A 115 28.71 -7.72 -9.98
C PRO A 115 28.72 -8.92 -9.03
N ASP A 116 27.73 -9.81 -9.15
CA ASP A 116 27.53 -10.91 -8.21
C ASP A 116 26.92 -12.12 -8.93
N THR A 117 27.32 -13.33 -8.56
CA THR A 117 26.94 -14.56 -9.27
C THR A 117 25.95 -15.36 -8.42
N PRO A 118 24.69 -15.55 -8.87
CA PRO A 118 24.24 -15.55 -10.26
C PRO A 118 23.47 -14.30 -10.74
N VAL A 119 23.33 -13.25 -9.93
CA VAL A 119 22.57 -12.03 -10.28
C VAL A 119 23.25 -10.80 -9.67
N ASP A 120 23.60 -9.83 -10.51
CA ASP A 120 24.23 -8.57 -10.11
C ASP A 120 23.34 -7.77 -9.15
N ARG A 121 23.96 -7.15 -8.12
CA ARG A 121 23.25 -6.47 -7.04
C ARG A 121 23.42 -4.96 -7.16
N MET A 122 22.33 -4.24 -7.45
CA MET A 122 22.31 -2.78 -7.30
C MET A 122 22.50 -2.42 -5.82
N ILE A 123 23.59 -1.70 -5.52
CA ILE A 123 23.95 -1.23 -4.17
C ILE A 123 23.53 0.23 -3.93
N GLY A 124 23.21 0.98 -5.00
CA GLY A 124 22.49 2.25 -4.90
C GLY A 124 22.16 2.83 -6.26
N THR A 125 21.35 3.88 -6.26
CA THR A 125 20.94 4.61 -7.46
C THR A 125 20.89 6.10 -7.18
N TYR A 126 21.11 6.92 -8.21
CA TYR A 126 21.17 8.37 -8.11
C TYR A 126 20.52 9.03 -9.33
N SER A 127 19.62 9.98 -9.10
CA SER A 127 19.02 10.78 -10.18
C SER A 127 19.60 12.20 -10.19
N VAL A 128 20.14 12.60 -11.34
CA VAL A 128 20.84 13.87 -11.55
C VAL A 128 19.88 15.05 -11.43
N GLY A 129 20.28 16.06 -10.66
CA GLY A 129 19.50 17.24 -10.34
C GLY A 129 18.52 17.03 -9.17
N SER A 130 18.60 15.91 -8.46
CA SER A 130 17.73 15.63 -7.30
C SER A 130 18.02 16.52 -6.08
N GLN A 131 19.18 17.18 -6.01
CA GLN A 131 19.49 18.13 -4.93
C GLN A 131 18.93 19.53 -5.22
N ILE A 132 18.59 19.82 -6.48
CA ILE A 132 17.73 20.96 -6.81
C ILE A 132 16.32 20.59 -6.37
N GLN A 133 15.89 21.09 -5.20
CA GLN A 133 14.47 21.12 -4.88
C GLN A 133 13.75 21.86 -6.01
N PRO A 134 12.84 21.20 -6.76
CA PRO A 134 12.15 21.88 -7.83
C PRO A 134 11.36 23.03 -7.21
N THR A 135 11.47 24.23 -7.79
CA THR A 135 10.59 25.34 -7.45
C THR A 135 9.19 24.95 -7.91
N ILE A 136 8.45 24.23 -7.04
CA ILE A 136 7.17 23.60 -7.37
C ILE A 136 6.28 24.69 -7.99
N PRO A 137 6.01 24.64 -9.32
CA PRO A 137 5.24 25.68 -9.96
C PRO A 137 3.85 25.66 -9.33
N LEU A 138 3.19 26.81 -9.22
CA LEU A 138 2.04 26.96 -8.33
C LEU A 138 0.88 25.96 -8.61
N HIS A 139 0.82 25.40 -9.83
CA HIS A 139 -0.13 24.35 -10.24
C HIS A 139 0.22 22.91 -9.76
N LEU A 140 1.46 22.64 -9.38
CA LEU A 140 1.88 21.39 -8.72
C LEU A 140 1.85 21.49 -7.19
N ASN A 141 1.59 22.67 -6.63
CA ASN A 141 1.59 22.88 -5.19
C ASN A 141 0.38 22.19 -4.54
N GLY A 142 0.62 21.06 -3.88
CA GLY A 142 -0.41 20.17 -3.31
C GLY A 142 -0.51 18.79 -3.97
N LEU A 143 0.10 18.59 -5.15
CA LEU A 143 0.21 17.26 -5.77
C LEU A 143 1.30 16.44 -5.06
N THR A 144 0.88 15.44 -4.30
CA THR A 144 1.80 14.53 -3.60
C THR A 144 2.00 13.24 -4.40
N GLY A 145 3.25 12.92 -4.76
CA GLY A 145 3.62 11.65 -5.42
C GLY A 145 3.56 10.40 -4.52
N GLY A 146 2.80 10.45 -3.42
CA GLY A 146 2.56 9.28 -2.57
C GLY A 146 1.66 8.28 -3.29
N THR A 147 1.99 7.00 -3.20
CA THR A 147 1.20 5.89 -3.78
C THR A 147 0.30 5.18 -2.75
N HIS A 148 0.42 5.56 -1.47
CA HIS A 148 -0.25 4.95 -0.33
C HIS A 148 -0.58 6.01 0.75
N PRO A 149 -1.53 5.74 1.66
CA PRO A 149 -1.84 6.60 2.78
C PRO A 149 -0.66 6.87 3.73
N PRO A 150 -0.53 8.09 4.29
CA PRO A 150 0.55 8.46 5.22
C PRO A 150 0.40 7.78 6.59
N GLN A 151 1.48 7.21 7.11
CA GLN A 151 1.47 6.39 8.34
C GLN A 151 1.46 7.20 9.65
N ASP A 152 1.81 8.48 9.61
CA ASP A 152 1.82 9.39 10.76
C ASP A 152 0.43 9.93 11.12
N VAL A 153 -0.50 10.00 10.16
CA VAL A 153 -1.83 10.60 10.33
C VAL A 153 -2.77 9.70 11.15
N GLN A 154 -2.88 10.01 12.45
CA GLN A 154 -3.65 9.23 13.41
C GLN A 154 -5.17 9.49 13.41
N GLY A 155 -5.94 8.45 13.77
CA GLY A 155 -7.39 8.49 13.99
C GLY A 155 -8.22 8.22 12.73
N ALA A 156 -9.54 8.25 12.87
CA ALA A 156 -10.48 7.82 11.84
C ALA A 156 -11.78 8.65 11.81
N HIS A 157 -12.52 8.52 10.70
CA HIS A 157 -13.88 8.99 10.50
C HIS A 157 -14.83 7.80 10.59
N SER A 158 -15.62 7.71 11.66
CA SER A 158 -16.70 6.72 11.77
C SER A 158 -18.00 7.28 11.17
N ARG A 159 -18.77 6.41 10.51
CA ARG A 159 -20.08 6.71 9.92
C ARG A 159 -21.07 5.58 10.20
N THR A 160 -22.33 5.95 10.34
CA THR A 160 -23.43 5.00 10.59
C THR A 160 -24.67 5.47 9.85
N TYR A 161 -25.09 4.70 8.86
CA TYR A 161 -26.26 4.97 8.03
C TYR A 161 -27.40 4.06 8.50
N THR A 162 -28.63 4.55 8.44
CA THR A 162 -29.84 3.78 8.80
C THR A 162 -30.84 3.93 7.66
N GLN A 163 -31.28 2.81 7.09
CA GLN A 163 -32.15 2.77 5.92
C GLN A 163 -33.26 1.73 6.15
N THR A 164 -34.44 1.99 5.61
CA THR A 164 -35.57 1.04 5.65
C THR A 164 -35.75 0.37 4.30
N VAL A 165 -35.82 -0.96 4.31
CA VAL A 165 -35.98 -1.82 3.13
C VAL A 165 -37.24 -2.67 3.36
N GLY A 166 -38.32 -2.34 2.66
CA GLY A 166 -39.65 -2.87 2.97
C GLY A 166 -40.04 -2.56 4.42
N ASN A 167 -40.23 -3.60 5.24
CA ASN A 167 -40.55 -3.47 6.66
C ASN A 167 -39.35 -3.66 7.60
N GLN A 168 -38.12 -3.79 7.07
CA GLN A 168 -36.91 -4.03 7.84
C GLN A 168 -36.02 -2.78 7.86
N THR A 169 -35.33 -2.53 8.98
CA THR A 169 -34.36 -1.44 9.09
C THR A 169 -32.94 -2.01 9.13
N THR A 170 -32.11 -1.64 8.15
CA THR A 170 -30.67 -1.90 8.19
C THR A 170 -29.94 -0.81 8.97
N ARG A 171 -28.78 -1.16 9.53
CA ARG A 171 -27.78 -0.21 10.01
C ARG A 171 -26.42 -0.60 9.47
N LEU A 172 -25.88 0.25 8.60
CA LEU A 172 -24.58 0.07 7.97
C LEU A 172 -23.57 0.95 8.69
N SER A 173 -22.41 0.41 9.04
CA SER A 173 -21.38 1.13 9.78
C SER A 173 -20.02 1.03 9.10
N LEU A 174 -19.28 2.11 9.15
CA LEU A 174 -17.98 2.27 8.48
C LEU A 174 -17.03 3.03 9.41
N THR A 175 -15.73 2.78 9.29
CA THR A 175 -14.69 3.61 9.90
C THR A 175 -13.49 3.68 8.96
N VAL A 176 -13.20 4.87 8.44
CA VAL A 176 -12.14 5.16 7.46
C VAL A 176 -10.99 5.90 8.16
N PRO A 177 -9.72 5.47 8.06
CA PRO A 177 -8.58 6.21 8.61
C PRO A 177 -8.50 7.64 8.06
N LYS A 178 -8.11 8.59 8.91
CA LYS A 178 -7.81 9.97 8.49
C LYS A 178 -6.69 10.02 7.46
N ALA A 179 -5.73 9.10 7.57
CA ALA A 179 -4.69 8.89 6.56
C ALA A 179 -5.27 8.65 5.16
N LEU A 180 -6.20 7.69 5.01
CA LEU A 180 -6.78 7.31 3.72
C LEU A 180 -7.63 8.43 3.12
N TYR A 181 -8.48 9.06 3.93
CA TYR A 181 -9.30 10.19 3.51
C TYR A 181 -8.42 11.38 3.05
N GLN A 182 -7.43 11.78 3.83
CA GLN A 182 -6.50 12.85 3.45
C GLN A 182 -5.60 12.49 2.25
N TYR A 183 -5.30 11.21 2.06
CA TYR A 183 -4.54 10.73 0.91
C TYR A 183 -5.34 10.96 -0.37
N TYR A 184 -6.60 10.52 -0.42
CA TYR A 184 -7.47 10.75 -1.57
C TYR A 184 -7.69 12.24 -1.84
N GLN A 185 -7.89 13.06 -0.80
CA GLN A 185 -8.03 14.51 -0.94
C GLN A 185 -6.84 15.21 -1.65
N ARG A 186 -5.65 14.58 -1.67
CA ARG A 186 -4.42 15.08 -2.33
C ARG A 186 -4.07 14.37 -3.64
N ARG A 187 -4.87 13.39 -4.09
CA ARG A 187 -4.65 12.77 -5.40
C ARG A 187 -5.12 13.69 -6.53
N MET A 188 -4.46 13.55 -7.68
CA MET A 188 -4.90 14.18 -8.93
C MET A 188 -6.30 13.67 -9.29
N ARG A 189 -7.20 14.60 -9.61
CA ARG A 189 -8.53 14.28 -10.15
C ARG A 189 -8.43 14.12 -11.67
N VAL A 190 -9.01 13.05 -12.19
CA VAL A 190 -9.07 12.66 -13.60
C VAL A 190 -10.49 12.25 -13.97
N GLY A 191 -10.91 12.52 -15.22
CA GLY A 191 -12.24 12.12 -15.74
C GLY A 191 -12.36 10.65 -16.14
N ASP A 192 -11.38 9.80 -15.79
CA ASP A 192 -11.50 8.35 -15.92
C ASP A 192 -12.07 7.77 -14.61
N TYR A 193 -13.40 7.67 -14.55
CA TYR A 193 -14.11 7.20 -13.37
C TYR A 193 -13.81 5.73 -13.00
N GLY A 194 -13.24 4.96 -13.93
CA GLY A 194 -12.74 3.60 -13.65
C GLY A 194 -11.57 3.58 -12.66
N ALA A 195 -10.76 4.65 -12.62
CA ALA A 195 -9.60 4.76 -11.73
C ALA A 195 -9.96 4.90 -10.24
N TYR A 196 -11.20 5.26 -9.90
CA TYR A 196 -11.69 5.39 -8.52
C TYR A 196 -12.36 4.10 -8.03
N VAL A 197 -12.96 3.33 -8.94
CA VAL A 197 -13.56 2.01 -8.64
C VAL A 197 -12.47 0.96 -8.42
N SER A 198 -11.38 1.07 -9.19
CA SER A 198 -10.25 0.11 -9.21
C SER A 198 -9.07 0.47 -8.28
N ASP A 199 -9.18 1.52 -7.45
CA ASP A 199 -8.12 1.84 -6.49
C ASP A 199 -8.15 0.91 -5.29
N THR A 200 -7.02 0.25 -5.02
CA THR A 200 -6.94 -0.80 -3.99
C THR A 200 -6.82 -0.27 -2.56
N ASN A 201 -6.60 1.04 -2.35
CA ASN A 201 -6.41 1.58 -1.00
C ASN A 201 -7.72 1.62 -0.18
N ASP A 202 -8.90 1.53 -0.81
CA ASP A 202 -10.19 1.46 -0.11
C ASP A 202 -10.95 0.12 -0.18
N ASP A 203 -10.35 -0.90 -0.82
CA ASP A 203 -10.91 -2.26 -0.94
C ASP A 203 -11.41 -2.85 0.38
N GLU A 204 -10.62 -2.73 1.45
CA GLU A 204 -10.96 -3.23 2.80
C GLU A 204 -12.27 -2.61 3.33
N TYR A 205 -12.52 -1.34 2.99
CA TYR A 205 -13.63 -0.54 3.52
C TYR A 205 -14.90 -0.77 2.71
N ILE A 206 -14.80 -0.79 1.38
CA ILE A 206 -15.93 -1.06 0.50
C ILE A 206 -16.32 -2.55 0.55
N THR A 207 -15.36 -3.46 0.73
CA THR A 207 -15.64 -4.89 0.98
C THR A 207 -16.42 -5.08 2.28
N ARG A 208 -15.98 -4.49 3.40
CA ARG A 208 -16.73 -4.55 4.68
C ARG A 208 -18.11 -3.92 4.60
N LEU A 209 -18.34 -2.95 3.71
CA LEU A 209 -19.66 -2.39 3.46
C LEU A 209 -20.52 -3.37 2.63
N ALA A 210 -19.96 -3.95 1.56
CA ALA A 210 -20.61 -4.99 0.75
C ALA A 210 -20.96 -6.25 1.59
N GLU A 211 -20.10 -6.67 2.52
CA GLU A 211 -20.35 -7.75 3.47
C GLU A 211 -21.54 -7.47 4.39
N GLN A 212 -21.77 -6.22 4.80
CA GLN A 212 -22.96 -5.84 5.57
C GLN A 212 -24.24 -5.95 4.74
N PHE A 213 -24.19 -5.62 3.44
CA PHE A 213 -25.31 -5.86 2.52
C PHE A 213 -25.58 -7.35 2.31
N LYS A 214 -24.55 -8.18 2.05
CA LYS A 214 -24.68 -9.65 1.96
C LYS A 214 -25.28 -10.23 3.26
N THR A 215 -24.73 -9.82 4.40
CA THR A 215 -25.23 -10.22 5.73
C THR A 215 -26.69 -9.84 5.96
N PHE A 216 -27.14 -8.69 5.46
CA PHE A 216 -28.55 -8.28 5.54
C PHE A 216 -29.43 -9.05 4.56
N ARG A 217 -28.97 -9.31 3.33
CA ARG A 217 -29.65 -10.16 2.33
C ARG A 217 -29.93 -11.53 2.93
N ASP A 218 -28.90 -12.19 3.43
CA ASP A 218 -28.93 -13.57 3.91
C ASP A 218 -29.82 -13.72 5.16
N ARG A 219 -29.75 -12.76 6.09
CA ARG A 219 -30.60 -12.76 7.31
C ARG A 219 -32.10 -12.54 7.03
N ASN A 220 -32.45 -11.92 5.90
CA ASN A 220 -33.82 -11.60 5.53
C ASN A 220 -34.35 -12.44 4.35
N ASN A 221 -33.53 -13.36 3.81
CA ASN A 221 -33.83 -14.16 2.60
C ASN A 221 -34.17 -13.30 1.36
N LEU A 222 -33.52 -12.15 1.20
CA LEU A 222 -33.71 -11.29 0.03
C LEU A 222 -33.10 -11.92 -1.23
N SER A 223 -33.73 -11.72 -2.38
CA SER A 223 -33.13 -12.05 -3.68
C SER A 223 -31.95 -11.12 -4.02
N ASP A 224 -31.12 -11.54 -4.98
CA ASP A 224 -30.03 -10.68 -5.47
C ASP A 224 -30.53 -9.38 -6.09
N ARG A 225 -31.75 -9.38 -6.67
CA ARG A 225 -32.40 -8.16 -7.11
C ARG A 225 -32.70 -7.23 -5.92
N GLU A 226 -33.30 -7.74 -4.86
CA GLU A 226 -33.59 -6.94 -3.66
C GLU A 226 -32.32 -6.46 -2.95
N MET A 227 -31.21 -7.20 -3.06
CA MET A 227 -29.89 -6.71 -2.64
C MET A 227 -29.41 -5.54 -3.51
N ILE A 228 -29.52 -5.62 -4.84
CA ILE A 228 -29.15 -4.53 -5.75
C ILE A 228 -30.04 -3.30 -5.53
N ASP A 229 -31.36 -3.48 -5.40
CA ASP A 229 -32.32 -2.41 -5.13
C ASP A 229 -32.04 -1.76 -3.75
N HIS A 230 -31.60 -2.54 -2.74
CA HIS A 230 -31.16 -2.05 -1.42
C HIS A 230 -29.86 -1.22 -1.49
N VAL A 231 -28.80 -1.70 -2.17
CA VAL A 231 -27.54 -0.96 -2.37
C VAL A 231 -27.78 0.31 -3.18
N THR A 232 -28.62 0.25 -4.22
CA THR A 232 -29.00 1.41 -5.04
C THR A 232 -29.70 2.46 -4.17
N GLY A 233 -30.68 2.04 -3.36
CA GLY A 233 -31.36 2.91 -2.40
C GLY A 233 -30.43 3.49 -1.32
N PHE A 234 -29.37 2.75 -0.92
CA PHE A 234 -28.37 3.22 0.05
C PHE A 234 -27.56 4.40 -0.48
N VAL A 235 -27.21 4.38 -1.77
CA VAL A 235 -26.49 5.49 -2.40
C VAL A 235 -27.44 6.66 -2.66
N GLN A 236 -28.68 6.39 -3.09
CA GLN A 236 -29.68 7.43 -3.40
C GLN A 236 -30.20 8.22 -2.18
N GLN A 237 -30.00 7.73 -0.95
CA GLN A 237 -30.31 8.46 0.29
C GLN A 237 -29.17 9.38 0.79
N LEU A 238 -27.99 9.33 0.17
CA LEU A 238 -26.89 10.25 0.51
C LEU A 238 -27.24 11.69 0.11
N GLN A 239 -26.62 12.67 0.75
CA GLN A 239 -26.89 14.07 0.43
C GLN A 239 -26.36 14.41 -0.96
N TYR A 240 -27.25 14.78 -1.89
CA TYR A 240 -26.81 15.30 -3.19
C TYR A 240 -26.11 16.66 -3.00
N THR A 241 -24.81 16.70 -3.26
CA THR A 241 -23.96 17.90 -3.15
C THR A 241 -23.25 18.12 -4.48
N ARG A 242 -23.45 19.28 -5.10
CA ARG A 242 -22.65 19.69 -6.26
C ARG A 242 -21.42 20.46 -5.80
N ASP A 243 -20.33 20.32 -6.56
CA ASP A 243 -19.23 21.28 -6.53
C ASP A 243 -19.73 22.68 -6.91
N GLU A 244 -19.12 23.72 -6.35
CA GLU A 244 -19.27 25.07 -6.90
C GLU A 244 -18.43 25.17 -8.18
N PRO A 245 -19.04 25.50 -9.35
CA PRO A 245 -18.35 25.44 -10.64
C PRO A 245 -17.33 26.56 -10.78
N ALA A 246 -16.11 26.30 -10.33
CA ALA A 246 -14.93 27.17 -10.45
C ALA A 246 -14.45 27.24 -11.92
N THR A 247 -15.22 27.93 -12.76
CA THR A 247 -14.88 28.25 -14.16
C THR A 247 -14.61 27.06 -15.09
N GLY A 248 -15.41 25.99 -14.97
CA GLY A 248 -15.76 25.11 -16.09
C GLY A 248 -14.74 24.08 -16.57
N TYR A 249 -13.65 23.84 -15.82
CA TYR A 249 -12.61 22.86 -16.20
C TYR A 249 -12.05 22.06 -15.01
N ASN A 250 -12.75 21.99 -13.87
CA ASN A 250 -12.29 21.27 -12.69
C ASN A 250 -13.47 20.75 -11.84
N GLU A 251 -13.96 19.57 -12.18
CA GLU A 251 -14.86 18.75 -11.35
C GLU A 251 -14.03 18.05 -10.25
N TYR A 252 -14.63 17.68 -9.11
CA TYR A 252 -13.96 17.00 -7.99
C TYR A 252 -14.48 15.56 -7.79
N PRO A 253 -14.23 14.64 -8.76
CA PRO A 253 -14.64 13.23 -8.69
C PRO A 253 -14.13 12.54 -7.42
N LYS A 254 -15.02 12.11 -6.53
CA LYS A 254 -14.64 11.53 -5.21
C LYS A 254 -14.31 10.04 -5.29
N PHE A 255 -13.33 9.62 -4.49
CA PHE A 255 -13.13 8.19 -4.21
C PHE A 255 -14.30 7.64 -3.36
N PRO A 256 -14.65 6.34 -3.47
CA PRO A 256 -15.81 5.76 -2.77
C PRO A 256 -15.83 6.06 -1.26
N THR A 257 -14.68 5.98 -0.58
CA THR A 257 -14.56 6.34 0.84
C THR A 257 -14.65 7.84 1.14
N GLU A 258 -14.36 8.76 0.22
CA GLU A 258 -14.62 10.19 0.39
C GLU A 258 -16.14 10.45 0.38
N THR A 259 -16.87 9.96 -0.62
CA THR A 259 -18.34 10.07 -0.71
C THR A 259 -19.04 9.52 0.53
N LEU A 260 -18.53 8.41 1.09
CA LEU A 260 -19.00 7.84 2.35
C LEU A 260 -18.68 8.74 3.55
N VAL A 261 -17.44 9.23 3.70
CA VAL A 261 -17.05 10.09 4.83
C VAL A 261 -17.77 11.44 4.79
N ASP A 262 -18.01 12.01 3.61
CA ASP A 262 -18.83 13.23 3.46
C ASP A 262 -20.31 12.96 3.70
N GLN A 263 -20.76 11.74 3.45
CA GLN A 263 -22.18 11.31 3.42
C GLN A 263 -22.97 11.97 2.27
N GLY A 264 -22.25 12.40 1.23
CA GLY A 264 -22.80 13.15 0.12
C GLY A 264 -21.83 13.34 -1.04
N GLY A 265 -22.42 13.52 -2.22
CA GLY A 265 -21.73 13.64 -3.48
C GLY A 265 -22.70 14.01 -4.60
N ASP A 266 -22.17 14.18 -5.79
CA ASP A 266 -22.93 14.53 -6.99
C ASP A 266 -23.41 13.26 -7.74
N CYS A 267 -23.90 13.37 -8.99
CA CYS A 267 -24.30 12.21 -9.79
C CYS A 267 -23.14 11.27 -10.17
N GLU A 268 -21.90 11.76 -10.19
CA GLU A 268 -20.71 11.02 -10.55
C GLU A 268 -20.16 10.25 -9.34
N ASP A 269 -19.91 10.94 -8.23
CA ASP A 269 -19.54 10.38 -6.91
C ASP A 269 -20.42 9.19 -6.50
N THR A 270 -21.73 9.30 -6.74
CA THR A 270 -22.72 8.27 -6.44
C THR A 270 -22.67 7.10 -7.42
N CYS A 271 -22.38 7.33 -8.71
CA CYS A 271 -22.16 6.26 -9.67
C CYS A 271 -20.87 5.47 -9.39
N ILE A 272 -19.79 6.16 -9.00
CA ILE A 272 -18.53 5.54 -8.55
C ILE A 272 -18.78 4.66 -7.33
N LEU A 273 -19.37 5.23 -6.25
CA LEU A 273 -19.65 4.49 -5.03
C LEU A 273 -20.58 3.28 -5.25
N LEU A 274 -21.63 3.45 -6.06
CA LEU A 274 -22.55 2.36 -6.38
C LEU A 274 -21.84 1.22 -7.12
N SER A 275 -21.00 1.54 -8.09
CA SER A 275 -20.22 0.57 -8.85
C SER A 275 -19.27 -0.22 -7.94
N SER A 276 -18.50 0.48 -7.09
CA SER A 276 -17.53 -0.14 -6.18
C SER A 276 -18.17 -1.09 -5.17
N ILE A 277 -19.35 -0.74 -4.62
CA ILE A 277 -20.09 -1.65 -3.74
C ILE A 277 -20.65 -2.83 -4.54
N LEU A 278 -21.28 -2.59 -5.70
CA LEU A 278 -21.94 -3.65 -6.46
C LEU A 278 -20.95 -4.72 -6.95
N GLU A 279 -19.79 -4.33 -7.46
CA GLU A 279 -18.67 -5.22 -7.82
C GLU A 279 -18.30 -6.15 -6.65
N ARG A 280 -18.07 -5.55 -5.47
CA ARG A 280 -17.71 -6.29 -4.24
C ARG A 280 -18.90 -7.07 -3.65
N THR A 281 -20.15 -6.79 -4.05
CA THR A 281 -21.30 -7.67 -3.76
C THR A 281 -21.42 -8.85 -4.72
N ALA A 282 -21.11 -8.67 -6.02
CA ALA A 282 -21.19 -9.71 -7.04
C ALA A 282 -20.05 -10.73 -6.93
N SER A 283 -18.85 -10.27 -6.57
CA SER A 283 -17.73 -11.13 -6.23
C SER A 283 -18.07 -12.00 -5.00
N GLY A 284 -17.79 -13.30 -5.11
CA GLY A 284 -17.80 -14.22 -3.97
C GLY A 284 -16.74 -13.84 -2.93
N PRO A 285 -16.73 -14.46 -1.74
CA PRO A 285 -15.64 -14.27 -0.79
C PRO A 285 -14.32 -14.68 -1.46
N THR A 286 -13.40 -13.72 -1.60
CA THR A 286 -12.07 -13.94 -2.14
C THR A 286 -11.26 -14.79 -1.16
N GLY A 287 -11.14 -16.08 -1.48
CA GLY A 287 -10.36 -17.02 -0.67
C GLY A 287 -8.87 -16.65 -0.69
N VAL A 288 -8.29 -16.59 0.50
CA VAL A 288 -6.85 -16.57 0.76
C VAL A 288 -6.36 -18.01 0.93
#